data_AF-A0A7W0WZ07-F1
#
_entry.id   AF-A0A7W0WZ07-F1
#
_cell.length_a   1.000
_cell.length_b   1.000
_cell.length_c   1.000
_cell.angle_alpha   90.00
_cell.angle_beta   90.00
_cell.angle_gamma   90.00
#
_symmetry.space_group_name_H-M   'P 1'
#
loop_
_entity.id
_entity.type
_entity.pdbx_description
1 polymer ?
#
loop_
_entity_poly.entity_id
_entity_poly.type
_entity_poly.pdbx_seq_one_letter_code
_entity_poly.pdbx_strand_id
1 'polypeptide(L)'
;MIEEPPLDAPDEEWLVWADAMQQIGDPRGELLALGHDPAYVRAHAPALFGRTLGYHLRDDHLRITKWRRYLPDEIELRISDGAWGPQLVVETASAERMRAVRGVTLAGVPRNEPISLAQTLGWFRESSLAPRLTSLALVDDSARDMTVLRSPGVEPGPNRVHFGALGELWFACPQLEHLKLVVADPAQIQFQVIRLPALRSFTLHPLAWVEGLADMLASSRWPRLASFEARVVESFFGEQPPEGAPDLRPLLAGFRGLALERLALTSFYAWNPVELLATELPALRELDLSDSTFADRSAHELAAHPLVRQLRRLVLKDVWLESAAMFDGLGPEVIHTHLASAPRYRHVIG
;
A
#
# COMPACT_ATOMS: atom_id res chain seq x y z
N MET A 1 -0.18 -19.70 38.25
CA MET A 1 0.19 -18.75 37.18
C MET A 1 -0.41 -19.32 35.91
N ILE A 2 -1.31 -18.59 35.25
CA ILE A 2 -1.90 -19.05 33.98
C ILE A 2 -0.84 -18.88 32.90
N GLU A 3 -0.59 -19.93 32.12
CA GLU A 3 0.35 -19.88 30.99
C GLU A 3 -0.21 -19.05 29.86
N GLU A 4 0.66 -18.36 29.12
CA GLU A 4 0.28 -17.59 27.95
C GLU A 4 -0.16 -18.54 26.81
N PRO A 5 -1.38 -18.38 26.26
CA PRO A 5 -1.83 -19.23 25.17
C PRO A 5 -0.95 -19.08 23.92
N PRO A 6 -0.82 -20.11 23.07
CA PRO A 6 -0.18 -19.96 21.78
C PRO A 6 -0.97 -18.98 20.89
N LEU A 7 -0.30 -18.35 19.92
CA LEU A 7 -0.90 -17.28 19.10
C LEU A 7 -2.10 -17.74 18.27
N ASP A 8 -2.16 -19.03 17.96
CA ASP A 8 -3.24 -19.71 17.23
C ASP A 8 -4.30 -20.34 18.15
N ALA A 9 -4.20 -20.16 19.48
CA ALA A 9 -5.24 -20.60 20.41
C ALA A 9 -6.59 -19.91 20.11
N PRO A 10 -7.72 -20.57 20.41
CA PRO A 10 -9.06 -19.98 20.35
C PRO A 10 -9.19 -18.69 21.18
N ASP A 11 -10.15 -17.85 20.80
CA ASP A 11 -10.35 -16.54 21.45
C ASP A 11 -10.73 -16.70 22.94
N GLU A 12 -11.45 -17.77 23.29
CA GLU A 12 -11.87 -18.05 24.66
C GLU A 12 -10.67 -18.23 25.60
N GLU A 13 -9.61 -18.90 25.14
CA GLU A 13 -8.39 -19.09 25.94
C GLU A 13 -7.67 -17.76 26.19
N TRP A 14 -7.66 -16.88 25.18
CA TRP A 14 -7.09 -15.54 25.31
C TRP A 14 -7.90 -14.65 26.25
N LEU A 15 -9.22 -14.79 26.31
CA LEU A 15 -10.08 -14.08 27.25
C LEU A 15 -9.82 -14.54 28.70
N VAL A 16 -9.73 -15.85 28.93
CA VAL A 16 -9.38 -16.39 30.26
C VAL A 16 -8.00 -15.90 30.71
N TRP A 17 -7.03 -15.88 29.80
CA TRP A 17 -5.71 -15.32 30.09
C TRP A 17 -5.77 -13.81 30.37
N ALA A 18 -6.54 -13.05 29.59
CA ALA A 18 -6.69 -11.60 29.75
C ALA A 18 -7.29 -11.25 31.12
N ASP A 19 -8.34 -11.95 31.55
CA ASP A 19 -8.96 -11.78 32.87
C ASP A 19 -7.94 -12.04 33.99
N ALA A 20 -7.14 -13.09 33.85
CA ALA A 20 -6.09 -13.41 34.81
C ALA A 20 -4.99 -12.33 34.87
N MET A 21 -4.64 -11.73 33.73
CA MET A 21 -3.70 -10.62 33.65
C MET A 21 -4.26 -9.34 34.27
N GLN A 22 -5.54 -9.03 34.06
CA GLN A 22 -6.22 -7.90 34.71
C GLN A 22 -6.23 -8.05 36.23
N GLN A 23 -6.49 -9.25 36.76
CA GLN A 23 -6.50 -9.51 38.21
C GLN A 23 -5.16 -9.22 38.89
N ILE A 24 -4.04 -9.34 38.17
CA ILE A 24 -2.70 -9.02 38.68
C ILE A 24 -2.21 -7.62 38.30
N GLY A 25 -3.06 -6.81 37.66
CA GLY A 25 -2.73 -5.45 37.22
C GLY A 25 -1.78 -5.37 36.02
N ASP A 26 -1.67 -6.45 35.23
CA ASP A 26 -0.89 -6.43 33.99
C ASP A 26 -1.70 -5.76 32.87
N PRO A 27 -1.20 -4.67 32.24
CA PRO A 27 -1.95 -3.90 31.25
C PRO A 27 -2.27 -4.69 29.98
N ARG A 28 -1.64 -5.85 29.74
CA ARG A 28 -1.93 -6.70 28.58
C ARG A 28 -3.33 -7.31 28.65
N GLY A 29 -3.84 -7.60 29.85
CA GLY A 29 -5.19 -8.14 30.01
C GLY A 29 -6.24 -7.12 29.60
N GLU A 30 -6.12 -5.90 30.14
CA GLU A 30 -7.02 -4.79 29.81
C GLU A 30 -6.93 -4.39 28.33
N LEU A 31 -5.73 -4.41 27.74
CA LEU A 31 -5.53 -4.15 26.32
C LEU A 31 -6.37 -5.10 25.44
N LEU A 32 -6.42 -6.38 25.79
CA LEU A 32 -7.22 -7.37 25.06
C LEU A 32 -8.72 -7.14 25.28
N ALA A 33 -9.14 -6.90 26.53
CA ALA A 33 -10.53 -6.64 26.86
C ALA A 33 -11.10 -5.40 26.15
N LEU A 34 -10.28 -4.37 25.96
CA LEU A 34 -10.64 -3.13 25.26
C LEU A 34 -10.51 -3.22 23.73
N GLY A 35 -10.16 -4.38 23.17
CA GLY A 35 -9.99 -4.52 21.72
C GLY A 35 -8.93 -3.59 21.14
N HIS A 36 -7.82 -3.41 21.87
CA HIS A 36 -6.68 -2.60 21.45
C HIS A 36 -6.92 -1.09 21.33
N ASP A 37 -7.77 -0.54 22.19
CA ASP A 37 -8.09 0.89 22.20
C ASP A 37 -6.82 1.78 22.11
N PRO A 38 -6.70 2.65 21.09
CA PRO A 38 -5.50 3.46 20.88
C PRO A 38 -5.20 4.46 22.01
N ALA A 39 -6.21 4.93 22.75
CA ALA A 39 -5.98 5.82 23.88
C ALA A 39 -5.38 5.06 25.07
N TYR A 40 -5.90 3.86 25.35
CA TYR A 40 -5.35 2.95 26.35
C TYR A 40 -3.89 2.58 26.07
N VAL A 41 -3.61 2.18 24.82
CA VAL A 41 -2.25 1.84 24.36
C VAL A 41 -1.28 2.98 24.62
N ARG A 42 -1.63 4.22 24.26
CA ARG A 42 -0.78 5.39 24.49
C ARG A 42 -0.57 5.67 25.99
N ALA A 43 -1.63 5.59 26.79
CA ALA A 43 -1.54 5.83 28.23
C ALA A 43 -0.64 4.81 28.96
N HIS A 44 -0.65 3.55 28.52
CA HIS A 44 0.07 2.44 29.15
C HIS A 44 1.31 1.98 28.37
N ALA A 45 1.73 2.73 27.36
CA ALA A 45 2.80 2.33 26.44
C ALA A 45 4.12 1.94 27.15
N PRO A 46 4.59 2.66 28.20
CA PRO A 46 5.80 2.25 28.92
C PRO A 46 5.72 0.89 29.60
N ALA A 47 4.52 0.52 30.09
CA ALA A 47 4.31 -0.77 30.74
C ALA A 47 4.15 -1.90 29.72
N LEU A 48 3.53 -1.62 28.57
CA LEU A 48 3.34 -2.59 27.49
C LEU A 48 4.64 -2.87 26.70
N PHE A 49 5.42 -1.84 26.39
CA PHE A 49 6.54 -1.91 25.44
C PHE A 49 7.90 -1.51 26.04
N GLY A 50 7.94 -1.22 27.33
CA GLY A 50 9.11 -0.65 27.98
C GLY A 50 9.20 0.86 27.77
N ARG A 51 10.03 1.50 28.58
CA ARG A 51 10.12 2.97 28.69
C ARG A 51 10.41 3.64 27.35
N THR A 52 11.41 3.15 26.60
CA THR A 52 11.88 3.77 25.34
C THR A 52 10.81 3.73 24.25
N LEU A 53 10.31 2.55 23.86
CA LEU A 53 9.25 2.46 22.86
C LEU A 53 7.93 3.07 23.36
N GLY A 54 7.69 3.04 24.67
CA GLY A 54 6.57 3.73 25.28
C GLY A 54 6.61 5.25 25.12
N TYR A 55 7.78 5.88 24.97
CA TYR A 55 7.88 7.28 24.58
C TYR A 55 7.53 7.46 23.11
N HIS A 56 8.10 6.65 22.21
CA HIS A 56 7.82 6.75 20.76
C HIS A 56 6.35 6.55 20.41
N LEU A 57 5.64 5.65 21.11
CA LEU A 57 4.19 5.48 20.94
C LEU A 57 3.37 6.69 21.41
N ARG A 58 3.81 7.36 22.47
CA ARG A 58 3.12 8.56 23.00
C ARG A 58 3.35 9.78 22.13
N ASP A 59 4.56 9.92 21.60
CA ASP A 59 4.98 11.05 20.75
C ASP A 59 4.67 10.81 19.25
N ASP A 60 3.93 9.74 18.94
CA ASP A 60 3.48 9.40 17.59
C ASP A 60 4.60 9.08 16.59
N HIS A 61 5.78 8.71 17.09
CA HIS A 61 6.93 8.24 16.32
C HIS A 61 6.80 6.75 15.91
N LEU A 62 6.03 5.98 16.68
CA LEU A 62 5.71 4.58 16.44
C LEU A 62 4.19 4.41 16.56
N ARG A 63 3.57 3.71 15.61
CA ARG A 63 2.17 3.27 15.70
C ARG A 63 2.07 1.77 15.52
N ILE A 64 1.12 1.16 16.21
CA ILE A 64 0.73 -0.23 15.96
C ILE A 64 -0.49 -0.16 15.06
N THR A 65 -0.32 -0.58 13.81
CA THR A 65 -1.37 -0.52 12.79
C THR A 65 -2.21 -1.78 12.76
N LYS A 66 -1.65 -2.90 13.25
CA LYS A 66 -2.35 -4.16 13.39
C LYS A 66 -1.86 -4.95 14.58
N TRP A 67 -2.81 -5.55 15.28
CA TRP A 67 -2.56 -6.38 16.45
C TRP A 67 -2.75 -7.85 16.11
N ARG A 68 -1.97 -8.70 16.78
CA ARG A 68 -2.25 -10.14 16.87
C ARG A 68 -2.24 -10.50 18.35
N ARG A 69 -3.43 -10.69 18.92
CA ARG A 69 -3.60 -10.77 20.38
C ARG A 69 -3.00 -9.49 20.98
N TYR A 70 -2.23 -9.55 22.07
CA TYR A 70 -1.65 -8.34 22.66
C TYR A 70 -0.32 -7.90 21.99
N LEU A 71 0.16 -8.62 20.97
CA LEU A 71 1.43 -8.33 20.29
C LEU A 71 1.21 -7.50 19.01
N PRO A 72 2.13 -6.58 18.68
CA PRO A 72 2.13 -5.90 17.38
C PRO A 72 2.39 -6.88 16.23
N ASP A 73 1.53 -6.87 15.21
CA ASP A 73 1.70 -7.62 13.96
C ASP A 73 2.24 -6.72 12.84
N GLU A 74 1.71 -5.50 12.75
CA GLU A 74 2.15 -4.48 11.81
C GLU A 74 2.33 -3.15 12.54
N ILE A 75 3.40 -2.44 12.19
CA ILE A 75 3.76 -1.16 12.80
C ILE A 75 4.08 -0.12 11.73
N GLU A 76 3.96 1.15 12.11
CA GLU A 76 4.43 2.30 11.34
C GLU A 76 5.47 3.08 12.15
N LEU A 77 6.67 3.24 11.59
CA LEU A 77 7.73 4.10 12.08
C LEU A 77 7.63 5.45 11.36
N ARG A 78 7.29 6.51 12.09
CA ARG A 78 7.02 7.85 11.56
C ARG A 78 8.21 8.77 11.80
N ILE A 79 9.02 8.98 10.77
CA ILE A 79 10.33 9.62 10.86
C ILE A 79 10.21 11.06 10.37
N SER A 80 10.26 12.03 11.27
CA SER A 80 10.18 13.46 10.91
C SER A 80 11.54 14.15 10.77
N ASP A 81 12.62 13.45 11.12
CA ASP A 81 14.00 13.92 11.00
C ASP A 81 14.89 12.70 10.73
N GLY A 82 15.71 12.78 9.69
CA GLY A 82 16.54 11.67 9.24
C GLY A 82 17.59 11.21 10.27
N ALA A 83 17.98 12.08 11.20
CA ALA A 83 19.01 11.77 12.19
C ALA A 83 18.58 10.74 13.24
N TRP A 84 17.29 10.71 13.61
CA TRP A 84 16.78 9.83 14.67
C TRP A 84 16.14 8.54 14.13
N GLY A 85 15.80 8.48 12.84
CA GLY A 85 15.24 7.29 12.21
C GLY A 85 16.06 6.00 12.45
N PRO A 86 17.40 6.01 12.32
CA PRO A 86 18.24 4.87 12.67
C PRO A 86 18.04 4.36 14.10
N GLN A 87 18.00 5.28 15.07
CA GLN A 87 17.82 4.93 16.48
C GLN A 87 16.45 4.30 16.72
N LEU A 88 15.39 4.85 16.11
CA LEU A 88 14.04 4.27 16.21
C LEU A 88 14.00 2.83 15.70
N VAL A 89 14.67 2.56 14.57
CA VAL A 89 14.78 1.20 14.01
C VAL A 89 15.50 0.26 14.98
N VAL A 90 16.66 0.67 15.53
CA VAL A 90 17.45 -0.15 16.46
C VAL A 90 16.64 -0.47 17.72
N GLU A 91 16.00 0.54 18.31
CA GLU A 91 15.19 0.39 19.52
C GLU A 91 13.97 -0.51 19.28
N THR A 92 13.34 -0.39 18.11
CA THR A 92 12.21 -1.24 17.70
C THR A 92 12.68 -2.69 17.51
N ALA A 93 13.76 -2.90 16.75
CA ALA A 93 14.28 -4.22 16.43
C ALA A 93 14.83 -4.98 17.65
N SER A 94 15.30 -4.24 18.66
CA SER A 94 15.84 -4.82 19.90
C SER A 94 14.78 -5.17 20.93
N ALA A 95 13.57 -4.63 20.81
CA ALA A 95 12.52 -4.88 21.77
C ALA A 95 11.90 -6.27 21.61
N GLU A 96 11.83 -7.02 22.71
CA GLU A 96 11.29 -8.38 22.72
C GLU A 96 9.85 -8.44 22.20
N ARG A 97 9.02 -7.46 22.56
CA ARG A 97 7.63 -7.35 22.14
C ARG A 97 7.46 -7.12 20.63
N MET A 98 8.51 -6.68 19.93
CA MET A 98 8.48 -6.44 18.48
C MET A 98 8.93 -7.66 17.66
N ARG A 99 9.32 -8.77 18.30
CA ARG A 99 9.78 -9.98 17.61
C ARG A 99 8.72 -10.63 16.72
N ALA A 100 7.43 -10.35 16.99
CA ALA A 100 6.28 -10.89 16.26
C ALA A 100 5.85 -10.02 15.05
N VAL A 101 6.44 -8.84 14.89
CA VAL A 101 6.13 -7.92 13.79
C VAL A 101 6.47 -8.57 12.45
N ARG A 102 5.49 -8.58 11.55
CA ARG A 102 5.61 -9.07 10.17
C ARG A 102 5.46 -7.97 9.13
N GLY A 103 4.86 -6.84 9.49
CA GLY A 103 4.71 -5.68 8.62
C GLY A 103 5.34 -4.42 9.20
N VAL A 104 6.11 -3.70 8.39
CA VAL A 104 6.66 -2.39 8.78
C VAL A 104 6.34 -1.37 7.70
N THR A 105 5.81 -0.22 8.12
CA THR A 105 5.76 1.00 7.31
C THR A 105 6.85 1.96 7.78
N LEU A 106 7.73 2.38 6.89
CA LEU A 106 8.68 3.47 7.13
C LEU A 106 8.12 4.73 6.46
N ALA A 107 7.48 5.58 7.26
CA ALA A 107 6.86 6.81 6.80
C ALA A 107 7.75 8.01 7.11
N GLY A 108 8.19 8.71 6.08
CA GLY A 108 8.83 10.01 6.24
C GLY A 108 7.78 11.10 6.43
N VAL A 109 7.87 11.86 7.52
CA VAL A 109 6.91 12.90 7.93
C VAL A 109 7.59 14.28 7.94
N PRO A 110 7.93 14.84 6.78
CA PRO A 110 8.67 16.09 6.68
C PRO A 110 7.83 17.26 7.19
N ARG A 111 8.29 17.93 8.25
CA ARG A 111 7.62 19.11 8.79
C ARG A 111 7.93 20.34 7.94
N ASN A 112 9.19 20.75 7.94
CA ASN A 112 9.65 21.96 7.23
C ASN A 112 10.52 21.60 6.03
N GLU A 113 11.52 20.75 6.25
CA GLU A 113 12.53 20.41 5.25
C GLU A 113 12.32 18.99 4.69
N PRO A 114 12.82 18.71 3.48
CA PRO A 114 12.93 17.33 3.00
C PRO A 114 13.79 16.49 3.94
N ILE A 115 13.45 15.21 4.07
CA ILE A 115 14.18 14.27 4.91
C ILE A 115 14.74 13.12 4.07
N SER A 116 15.90 12.62 4.46
CA SER A 116 16.48 11.42 3.87
C SER A 116 16.29 10.24 4.80
N LEU A 117 15.71 9.17 4.27
CA LEU A 117 15.58 7.87 4.95
C LEU A 117 16.69 6.89 4.57
N ALA A 118 17.66 7.29 3.75
CA ALA A 118 18.71 6.40 3.28
C ALA A 118 19.48 5.73 4.43
N GLN A 119 19.87 6.50 5.45
CA GLN A 119 20.55 5.95 6.63
C GLN A 119 19.61 5.01 7.41
N THR A 120 18.36 5.43 7.64
CA THR A 120 17.36 4.62 8.34
C THR A 120 17.13 3.28 7.65
N LEU A 121 17.06 3.26 6.32
CA LEU A 121 16.93 2.05 5.52
C LEU A 121 18.17 1.15 5.61
N GLY A 122 19.37 1.74 5.69
CA GLY A 122 20.60 1.00 5.96
C GLY A 122 20.56 0.25 7.29
N TRP A 123 20.15 0.92 8.37
CA TRP A 123 19.98 0.28 9.68
C TRP A 123 18.85 -0.73 9.71
N PHE A 124 17.75 -0.45 9.01
CA PHE A 124 16.62 -1.37 8.90
C PHE A 124 17.02 -2.67 8.22
N ARG A 125 17.75 -2.56 7.10
CA ARG A 125 18.31 -3.69 6.36
C ARG A 125 19.19 -4.59 7.24
N GLU A 126 19.95 -3.99 8.14
CA GLU A 126 20.87 -4.69 9.05
C GLU A 126 20.21 -5.16 10.36
N SER A 127 18.95 -4.79 10.58
CA SER A 127 18.22 -5.13 11.79
C SER A 127 17.68 -6.56 11.80
N SER A 128 17.32 -7.04 12.99
CA SER A 128 16.65 -8.33 13.18
C SER A 128 15.22 -8.38 12.63
N LEU A 129 14.63 -7.23 12.27
CA LEU A 129 13.29 -7.14 11.69
C LEU A 129 13.29 -7.60 10.24
N ALA A 130 14.19 -7.06 9.42
CA ALA A 130 14.26 -7.27 7.97
C ALA A 130 14.03 -8.73 7.51
N PRO A 131 14.74 -9.76 8.04
CA PRO A 131 14.59 -11.13 7.57
C PRO A 131 13.25 -11.81 7.93
N ARG A 132 12.41 -11.19 8.76
CA ARG A 132 11.13 -11.75 9.23
C ARG A 132 9.92 -11.13 8.56
N LEU A 133 10.10 -9.99 7.90
CA LEU A 133 8.98 -9.21 7.37
C LEU A 133 8.41 -9.86 6.12
N THR A 134 7.09 -9.98 6.11
CA THR A 134 6.32 -10.35 4.93
C THR A 134 5.69 -9.13 4.27
N SER A 135 5.62 -7.99 4.95
CA SER A 135 5.06 -6.74 4.44
C SER A 135 5.99 -5.55 4.71
N LEU A 136 6.22 -4.73 3.69
CA LEU A 136 7.00 -3.50 3.80
C LEU A 136 6.28 -2.37 3.04
N ALA A 137 6.17 -1.21 3.67
CA ALA A 137 5.74 0.01 3.02
C ALA A 137 6.76 1.14 3.20
N LEU A 138 7.08 1.85 2.12
CA LEU A 138 7.87 3.08 2.15
C LEU A 138 6.96 4.24 1.74
N VAL A 139 6.83 5.23 2.61
CA VAL A 139 5.80 6.27 2.48
C VAL A 139 6.40 7.65 2.63
N ASP A 140 6.20 8.49 1.62
CA ASP A 140 6.22 9.94 1.77
C ASP A 140 4.84 10.38 2.30
N ASP A 141 4.79 10.83 3.56
CA ASP A 141 3.51 11.20 4.20
C ASP A 141 2.82 12.34 3.45
N SER A 142 3.60 13.24 2.83
CA SER A 142 3.02 14.32 2.05
C SER A 142 2.34 13.84 0.77
N ALA A 143 2.84 12.76 0.17
CA ALA A 143 2.18 12.11 -0.97
C ALA A 143 0.98 11.26 -0.53
N ARG A 144 1.05 10.63 0.65
CA ARG A 144 -0.08 9.88 1.23
C ARG A 144 -1.28 10.77 1.52
N ASP A 145 -1.04 11.95 2.10
CA ASP A 145 -2.10 12.88 2.52
C ASP A 145 -2.77 13.61 1.33
N MET A 146 -2.23 13.47 0.12
CA MET A 146 -2.87 14.00 -1.08
C MET A 146 -4.08 13.15 -1.45
N THR A 147 -5.24 13.71 -1.12
CA THR A 147 -6.57 13.17 -1.40
C THR A 147 -7.13 13.62 -2.75
N VAL A 148 -6.57 14.66 -3.34
CA VAL A 148 -6.95 15.20 -4.64
C VAL A 148 -5.69 15.21 -5.51
N LEU A 149 -5.73 14.50 -6.63
CA LEU A 149 -4.80 14.74 -7.75
C LEU A 149 -5.05 16.20 -8.17
N ARG A 150 -4.16 17.09 -7.75
CA ARG A 150 -4.46 18.53 -7.54
C ARG A 150 -5.05 19.25 -8.75
N SER A 151 -5.70 20.37 -8.44
CA SER A 151 -6.18 21.40 -9.37
C SER A 151 -5.15 21.78 -10.46
N PRO A 152 -5.64 22.26 -11.62
CA PRO A 152 -4.80 22.83 -12.67
C PRO A 152 -3.74 23.81 -12.18
N GLY A 153 -2.49 23.57 -12.60
CA GLY A 153 -1.39 24.52 -12.43
C GLY A 153 -0.52 24.36 -11.17
N VAL A 154 -0.67 23.27 -10.42
CA VAL A 154 0.23 22.96 -9.29
C VAL A 154 1.05 21.73 -9.61
N GLU A 155 2.31 21.94 -10.02
CA GLU A 155 3.28 20.86 -10.13
C GLU A 155 3.45 20.15 -8.78
N PRO A 156 3.63 18.81 -8.77
CA PRO A 156 4.01 18.14 -7.54
C PRO A 156 5.37 18.73 -7.18
N GLY A 157 5.47 19.29 -5.97
CA GLY A 157 6.78 19.59 -5.44
C GLY A 157 7.66 18.33 -5.47
N PRO A 158 8.99 18.48 -5.43
CA PRO A 158 9.88 17.32 -5.35
C PRO A 158 9.50 16.43 -4.16
N ASN A 159 9.93 15.16 -4.17
CA ASN A 159 9.78 14.30 -3.01
C ASN A 159 10.33 15.02 -1.78
N ARG A 160 9.52 15.08 -0.73
CA ARG A 160 9.99 15.59 0.56
C ARG A 160 10.62 14.46 1.37
N VAL A 161 10.56 13.22 0.88
CA VAL A 161 11.21 12.06 1.46
C VAL A 161 12.12 11.38 0.44
N HIS A 162 13.42 11.35 0.72
CA HIS A 162 14.41 10.66 -0.11
C HIS A 162 14.73 9.27 0.46
N PHE A 163 14.34 8.21 -0.23
CA PHE A 163 14.62 6.84 0.21
C PHE A 163 16.05 6.36 -0.12
N GLY A 164 16.74 7.02 -1.05
CA GLY A 164 18.04 6.55 -1.54
C GLY A 164 17.93 5.30 -2.42
N ALA A 165 19.02 4.55 -2.53
CA ALA A 165 19.10 3.31 -3.31
C ALA A 165 18.34 2.15 -2.64
N LEU A 166 17.35 1.59 -3.32
CA LEU A 166 16.51 0.51 -2.77
C LEU A 166 17.00 -0.90 -3.12
N GLY A 167 17.94 -1.06 -4.05
CA GLY A 167 18.36 -2.39 -4.51
C GLY A 167 18.83 -3.33 -3.39
N GLU A 168 19.63 -2.81 -2.47
CA GLU A 168 20.14 -3.55 -1.30
C GLU A 168 19.02 -4.00 -0.35
N LEU A 169 17.91 -3.26 -0.31
CA LEU A 169 16.75 -3.60 0.51
C LEU A 169 16.05 -4.86 0.01
N TRP A 170 15.98 -5.02 -1.32
CA TRP A 170 15.38 -6.20 -1.95
C TRP A 170 16.16 -7.47 -1.63
N PHE A 171 17.49 -7.39 -1.54
CA PHE A 171 18.35 -8.52 -1.16
C PHE A 171 18.24 -8.89 0.32
N ALA A 172 17.99 -7.92 1.19
CA ALA A 172 17.85 -8.18 2.63
C ALA A 172 16.48 -8.73 3.02
N CYS A 173 15.46 -8.52 2.19
CA CYS A 173 14.09 -8.96 2.47
C CYS A 173 13.52 -9.85 1.35
N PRO A 174 14.18 -10.98 0.98
CA PRO A 174 13.73 -11.83 -0.13
C PRO A 174 12.38 -12.52 0.13
N GLN A 175 11.98 -12.60 1.41
CA GLN A 175 10.71 -13.18 1.85
C GLN A 175 9.52 -12.22 1.83
N LEU A 176 9.69 -10.97 1.39
CA LEU A 176 8.57 -10.02 1.27
C LEU A 176 7.50 -10.56 0.33
N GLU A 177 6.27 -10.59 0.83
CA GLU A 177 5.07 -10.97 0.09
C GLU A 177 4.26 -9.73 -0.33
N HIS A 178 4.37 -8.63 0.42
CA HIS A 178 3.68 -7.37 0.17
C HIS A 178 4.67 -6.21 0.18
N LEU A 179 4.65 -5.41 -0.89
CA LEU A 179 5.45 -4.19 -1.00
C LEU A 179 4.55 -3.02 -1.42
N LYS A 180 4.60 -1.94 -0.66
CA LYS A 180 3.89 -0.69 -0.97
C LYS A 180 4.86 0.49 -1.02
N LEU A 181 4.73 1.31 -2.06
CA LEU A 181 5.49 2.55 -2.22
C LEU A 181 4.50 3.69 -2.44
N VAL A 182 4.55 4.70 -1.57
CA VAL A 182 3.75 5.92 -1.70
C VAL A 182 4.70 7.09 -1.78
N VAL A 183 4.77 7.75 -2.94
CA VAL A 183 5.85 8.68 -3.28
C VAL A 183 5.30 9.84 -4.09
N ALA A 184 5.95 11.00 -4.08
CA ALA A 184 5.53 12.10 -4.94
C ALA A 184 6.00 11.86 -6.38
N ASP A 185 7.30 11.73 -6.56
CA ASP A 185 7.97 11.59 -7.84
C ASP A 185 8.80 10.29 -7.88
N PRO A 186 8.37 9.26 -8.63
CA PRO A 186 9.11 8.02 -8.74
C PRO A 186 10.45 8.16 -9.49
N ALA A 187 10.70 9.21 -10.28
CA ALA A 187 11.98 9.40 -10.97
C ALA A 187 13.14 9.67 -10.01
N GLN A 188 12.84 10.17 -8.80
CA GLN A 188 13.84 10.43 -7.76
C GLN A 188 14.13 9.20 -6.90
N ILE A 189 13.45 8.08 -7.16
CA ILE A 189 13.65 6.82 -6.45
C ILE A 189 14.60 5.95 -7.26
N GLN A 190 15.68 5.54 -6.62
CA GLN A 190 16.60 4.57 -7.19
C GLN A 190 16.07 3.15 -6.92
N PHE A 191 15.01 2.77 -7.64
CA PHE A 191 14.36 1.46 -7.49
C PHE A 191 15.33 0.30 -7.67
N GLN A 192 16.22 0.42 -8.68
CA GLN A 192 16.94 -0.71 -9.27
C GLN A 192 15.95 -1.81 -9.73
N VAL A 193 16.46 -2.92 -10.28
CA VAL A 193 15.58 -4.03 -10.67
C VAL A 193 15.03 -4.69 -9.41
N ILE A 194 13.72 -4.68 -9.22
CA ILE A 194 13.08 -5.31 -8.07
C ILE A 194 13.16 -6.83 -8.24
N ARG A 195 13.82 -7.51 -7.30
CA ARG A 195 13.98 -8.98 -7.30
C ARG A 195 13.43 -9.55 -6.01
N LEU A 196 12.12 -9.80 -5.99
CA LEU A 196 11.41 -10.28 -4.82
C LEU A 196 10.65 -11.57 -5.19
N PRO A 197 11.27 -12.76 -5.03
CA PRO A 197 10.70 -14.02 -5.50
C PRO A 197 9.43 -14.45 -4.75
N ALA A 198 9.25 -13.98 -3.52
CA ALA A 198 8.08 -14.24 -2.69
C ALA A 198 6.94 -13.21 -2.91
N LEU A 199 7.16 -12.14 -3.68
CA LEU A 199 6.22 -11.03 -3.78
C LEU A 199 4.90 -11.48 -4.42
N ARG A 200 3.80 -11.27 -3.69
CA ARG A 200 2.43 -11.57 -4.09
C ARG A 200 1.64 -10.32 -4.40
N SER A 201 1.93 -9.21 -3.71
CA SER A 201 1.24 -7.94 -3.88
C SER A 201 2.23 -6.79 -4.00
N PHE A 202 2.06 -5.97 -5.03
CA PHE A 202 2.81 -4.73 -5.21
C PHE A 202 1.87 -3.54 -5.40
N THR A 203 2.09 -2.48 -4.65
CA THR A 203 1.33 -1.22 -4.73
C THR A 203 2.29 -0.06 -4.94
N LEU A 204 2.07 0.72 -6.00
CA LEU A 204 2.84 1.92 -6.32
C LEU A 204 1.89 3.10 -6.47
N HIS A 205 1.90 4.00 -5.49
CA HIS A 205 1.08 5.21 -5.47
C HIS A 205 1.96 6.45 -5.63
N PRO A 206 2.39 6.76 -6.87
CA PRO A 206 3.07 8.01 -7.16
C PRO A 206 2.03 9.13 -7.26
N LEU A 207 2.49 10.38 -7.18
CA LEU A 207 1.68 11.53 -7.59
C LEU A 207 1.89 11.88 -9.06
N ALA A 208 2.96 11.37 -9.69
CA ALA A 208 3.22 11.50 -11.12
C ALA A 208 3.76 10.18 -11.69
N TRP A 209 3.25 9.78 -12.84
CA TRP A 209 3.82 8.73 -13.67
C TRP A 209 4.95 9.34 -14.50
N VAL A 210 6.11 8.70 -14.49
CA VAL A 210 7.31 9.21 -15.17
C VAL A 210 7.72 8.32 -16.33
N GLU A 211 8.37 8.89 -17.32
CA GLU A 211 8.89 8.16 -18.47
C GLU A 211 9.84 7.03 -18.04
N GLY A 212 9.75 5.87 -18.69
CA GLY A 212 10.57 4.70 -18.41
C GLY A 212 10.18 3.92 -17.15
N LEU A 213 9.23 4.41 -16.33
CA LEU A 213 8.76 3.67 -15.16
C LEU A 213 8.13 2.32 -15.54
N ALA A 214 7.35 2.30 -16.62
CA ALA A 214 6.75 1.07 -17.14
C ALA A 214 7.82 0.02 -17.51
N ASP A 215 8.87 0.42 -18.22
CA ASP A 215 9.99 -0.45 -18.60
C ASP A 215 10.78 -0.97 -17.39
N MET A 216 11.03 -0.09 -16.42
CA MET A 216 11.70 -0.46 -15.17
C MET A 216 10.91 -1.54 -14.42
N LEU A 217 9.60 -1.33 -14.23
CA LEU A 217 8.73 -2.30 -13.58
C LEU A 217 8.62 -3.59 -14.41
N ALA A 218 8.55 -3.50 -15.74
CA ALA A 218 8.53 -4.66 -16.62
C ALA A 218 9.80 -5.52 -16.51
N SER A 219 10.95 -4.89 -16.22
CA SER A 219 12.24 -5.59 -16.03
C SER A 219 12.37 -6.30 -14.68
N SER A 220 11.45 -6.04 -13.75
CA SER A 220 11.45 -6.61 -12.39
C SER A 220 11.07 -8.09 -12.40
N ARG A 221 11.48 -8.81 -11.34
CA ARG A 221 11.28 -10.26 -11.19
C ARG A 221 10.47 -10.57 -9.95
N TRP A 222 9.19 -10.86 -10.16
CA TRP A 222 8.21 -11.22 -9.14
C TRP A 222 7.32 -12.40 -9.61
N PRO A 223 7.88 -13.61 -9.71
CA PRO A 223 7.19 -14.76 -10.32
C PRO A 223 5.91 -15.21 -9.61
N ARG A 224 5.66 -14.72 -8.39
CA ARG A 224 4.47 -15.03 -7.58
C ARG A 224 3.48 -13.87 -7.48
N LEU A 225 3.68 -12.81 -8.27
CA LEU A 225 2.82 -11.63 -8.22
C LEU A 225 1.39 -12.02 -8.63
N ALA A 226 0.46 -11.82 -7.70
CA ALA A 226 -0.96 -12.10 -7.86
C ALA A 226 -1.81 -10.81 -7.81
N SER A 227 -1.29 -9.74 -7.22
CA SER A 227 -1.96 -8.43 -7.14
C SER A 227 -1.00 -7.30 -7.51
N PHE A 228 -1.39 -6.45 -8.45
CA PHE A 228 -0.67 -5.25 -8.82
C PHE A 228 -1.60 -4.04 -8.75
N GLU A 229 -1.14 -2.96 -8.15
CA GLU A 229 -1.86 -1.69 -8.06
C GLU A 229 -0.94 -0.51 -8.35
N ALA A 230 -1.34 0.35 -9.28
CA ALA A 230 -0.66 1.61 -9.54
C ALA A 230 -1.62 2.78 -9.74
N ARG A 231 -1.21 3.97 -9.31
CA ARG A 231 -1.77 5.24 -9.80
C ARG A 231 -0.99 5.66 -11.03
N VAL A 232 -1.68 5.89 -12.13
CA VAL A 232 -1.11 6.25 -13.43
C VAL A 232 -1.41 7.73 -13.67
N VAL A 233 -0.85 8.60 -12.82
CA VAL A 233 -1.14 10.04 -12.85
C VAL A 233 -0.26 10.73 -13.90
N GLU A 234 -0.82 11.15 -15.01
CA GLU A 234 -0.04 11.53 -16.21
C GLU A 234 0.40 12.99 -16.15
N SER A 235 -0.47 13.84 -15.63
CA SER A 235 -0.14 15.20 -15.21
C SER A 235 -1.19 15.72 -14.23
N PHE A 236 -0.87 16.82 -13.56
CA PHE A 236 -1.78 17.53 -12.68
C PHE A 236 -2.67 18.41 -13.53
N PHE A 237 -3.84 17.87 -13.89
CA PHE A 237 -4.98 18.53 -14.55
C PHE A 237 -4.68 19.91 -15.16
N GLY A 238 -3.82 20.05 -16.17
CA GLY A 238 -3.85 21.26 -17.00
C GLY A 238 -5.14 21.31 -17.81
N GLU A 239 -5.55 22.48 -18.31
CA GLU A 239 -6.66 22.58 -19.29
C GLU A 239 -6.38 21.77 -20.57
N GLN A 240 -5.14 21.32 -20.77
CA GLN A 240 -4.74 20.44 -21.85
C GLN A 240 -4.16 19.13 -21.30
N PRO A 241 -4.55 17.96 -21.87
CA PRO A 241 -3.86 16.71 -21.59
C PRO A 241 -2.36 16.90 -21.86
N PRO A 242 -1.49 16.34 -21.01
CA PRO A 242 -0.05 16.39 -21.27
C PRO A 242 0.23 15.76 -22.65
N GLU A 243 1.28 16.23 -23.33
CA GLU A 243 1.71 15.60 -24.57
C GLU A 243 2.16 14.15 -24.28
N GLY A 244 1.25 13.21 -24.55
CA GLY A 244 1.51 11.77 -24.48
C GLY A 244 0.88 11.10 -23.26
N ALA A 245 -0.05 10.17 -23.52
CA ALA A 245 -0.44 9.19 -22.54
C ALA A 245 0.77 8.28 -22.19
N PRO A 246 0.89 7.81 -20.94
CA PRO A 246 1.96 6.92 -20.54
C PRO A 246 1.82 5.61 -21.30
N ASP A 247 2.94 5.14 -21.86
CA ASP A 247 2.99 3.83 -22.50
C ASP A 247 3.09 2.74 -21.43
N LEU A 248 1.98 2.07 -21.13
CA LEU A 248 1.94 0.95 -20.18
C LEU A 248 2.21 -0.40 -20.84
N ARG A 249 2.37 -0.47 -22.17
CA ARG A 249 2.56 -1.74 -22.90
C ARG A 249 3.77 -2.53 -22.38
N PRO A 250 4.93 -1.94 -22.05
CA PRO A 250 6.04 -2.68 -21.46
C PRO A 250 5.65 -3.35 -20.14
N LEU A 251 4.97 -2.62 -19.25
CA LEU A 251 4.52 -3.12 -17.95
C LEU A 251 3.55 -4.30 -18.13
N LEU A 252 2.54 -4.12 -18.98
CA LEU A 252 1.53 -5.15 -19.25
C LEU A 252 2.15 -6.40 -19.88
N ALA A 253 3.11 -6.24 -20.80
CA ALA A 253 3.87 -7.36 -21.36
C ALA A 253 4.65 -8.12 -20.28
N GLY A 254 5.18 -7.40 -19.28
CA GLY A 254 5.85 -7.99 -18.11
C GLY A 254 4.95 -8.86 -17.23
N PHE A 255 3.61 -8.71 -17.32
CA PHE A 255 2.66 -9.56 -16.61
C PHE A 255 2.29 -10.85 -17.34
N ARG A 256 2.69 -11.00 -18.60
CA ARG A 256 2.38 -12.21 -19.39
C ARG A 256 2.94 -13.46 -18.70
N GLY A 257 2.08 -14.45 -18.50
CA GLY A 257 2.44 -15.71 -17.85
C GLY A 257 2.42 -15.68 -16.32
N LEU A 258 2.13 -14.54 -15.70
CA LEU A 258 1.88 -14.46 -14.26
C LEU A 258 0.44 -14.91 -13.95
N ALA A 259 0.26 -15.49 -12.77
CA ALA A 259 -1.07 -15.77 -12.20
C ALA A 259 -1.66 -14.51 -11.54
N LEU A 260 -1.72 -13.40 -12.29
CA LEU A 260 -2.21 -12.12 -11.79
C LEU A 260 -3.74 -12.18 -11.63
N GLU A 261 -4.22 -12.12 -10.38
CA GLU A 261 -5.63 -12.20 -10.02
C GLU A 261 -6.29 -10.82 -9.89
N ARG A 262 -5.52 -9.81 -9.47
CA ARG A 262 -5.97 -8.42 -9.30
C ARG A 262 -5.05 -7.45 -10.03
N LEU A 263 -5.64 -6.57 -10.83
CA LEU A 263 -4.97 -5.46 -11.48
C LEU A 263 -5.74 -4.17 -11.21
N ALA A 264 -5.07 -3.20 -10.61
CA ALA A 264 -5.61 -1.87 -10.38
C ALA A 264 -4.72 -0.82 -11.07
N LEU A 265 -5.27 -0.13 -12.07
CA LEU A 265 -4.63 1.00 -12.75
C LEU A 265 -5.59 2.17 -12.62
N THR A 266 -5.28 3.06 -11.70
CA THR A 266 -6.20 4.12 -11.23
C THR A 266 -5.65 5.50 -11.57
N SER A 267 -6.47 6.54 -11.41
CA SER A 267 -6.00 7.93 -11.46
C SER A 267 -5.42 8.37 -12.81
N PHE A 268 -5.84 7.78 -13.94
CA PHE A 268 -5.39 8.16 -15.28
C PHE A 268 -6.39 9.04 -16.04
N TYR A 269 -5.90 9.90 -16.94
CA TYR A 269 -6.74 10.83 -17.71
C TYR A 269 -6.77 10.51 -19.22
N ALA A 270 -5.63 10.22 -19.83
CA ALA A 270 -5.42 10.06 -21.27
C ALA A 270 -5.13 8.62 -21.70
N TRP A 271 -4.70 7.75 -20.78
CA TRP A 271 -4.40 6.36 -21.05
C TRP A 271 -5.65 5.61 -21.49
N ASN A 272 -5.48 4.77 -22.52
CA ASN A 272 -6.58 3.99 -23.07
C ASN A 272 -6.61 2.59 -22.45
N PRO A 273 -7.62 2.23 -21.64
CA PRO A 273 -7.70 0.92 -21.01
C PRO A 273 -7.84 -0.23 -22.01
N VAL A 274 -8.15 0.06 -23.28
CA VAL A 274 -8.14 -0.93 -24.37
C VAL A 274 -6.75 -1.54 -24.58
N GLU A 275 -5.67 -0.87 -24.18
CA GLU A 275 -4.32 -1.45 -24.19
C GLU A 275 -4.20 -2.72 -23.34
N LEU A 276 -5.02 -2.85 -22.28
CA LEU A 276 -5.11 -4.08 -21.49
C LEU A 276 -5.54 -5.28 -22.32
N LEU A 277 -6.38 -5.07 -23.33
CA LEU A 277 -6.97 -6.13 -24.14
C LEU A 277 -5.93 -6.86 -24.99
N ALA A 278 -4.78 -6.24 -25.26
CA ALA A 278 -3.66 -6.86 -25.95
C ALA A 278 -2.86 -7.83 -25.07
N THR A 279 -3.16 -7.91 -23.77
CA THR A 279 -2.42 -8.71 -22.79
C THR A 279 -3.25 -9.88 -22.29
N GLU A 280 -2.74 -11.09 -22.45
CA GLU A 280 -3.37 -12.29 -21.94
C GLU A 280 -3.18 -12.41 -20.42
N LEU A 281 -4.26 -12.15 -19.68
CA LEU A 281 -4.32 -12.26 -18.21
C LEU A 281 -5.38 -13.29 -17.78
N PRO A 282 -5.17 -14.60 -18.02
CA PRO A 282 -6.20 -15.64 -17.84
C PRO A 282 -6.62 -15.86 -16.38
N ALA A 283 -5.78 -15.46 -15.43
CA ALA A 283 -6.06 -15.56 -13.99
C ALA A 283 -6.81 -14.34 -13.44
N LEU A 284 -6.96 -13.26 -14.22
CA LEU A 284 -7.48 -11.99 -13.73
C LEU A 284 -8.96 -12.12 -13.32
N ARG A 285 -9.25 -11.76 -12.06
CA ARG A 285 -10.59 -11.78 -11.45
C ARG A 285 -11.06 -10.39 -11.05
N GLU A 286 -10.16 -9.48 -10.73
CA GLU A 286 -10.50 -8.10 -10.37
C GLU A 286 -9.73 -7.12 -11.25
N LEU A 287 -10.48 -6.24 -11.91
CA LEU A 287 -9.93 -5.07 -12.61
C LEU A 287 -10.46 -3.80 -11.97
N ASP A 288 -9.56 -2.91 -11.55
CA ASP A 288 -9.90 -1.63 -10.95
C ASP A 288 -9.34 -0.48 -11.80
N LEU A 289 -10.25 0.34 -12.33
CA LEU A 289 -9.98 1.51 -13.14
C LEU A 289 -10.50 2.80 -12.46
N SER A 290 -10.62 2.78 -11.14
CA SER A 290 -11.19 3.90 -10.38
C SER A 290 -10.43 5.22 -10.58
N ASP A 291 -11.12 6.33 -10.32
CA ASP A 291 -10.58 7.68 -10.32
C ASP A 291 -9.97 8.09 -11.67
N SER A 292 -10.52 7.57 -12.77
CA SER A 292 -9.91 7.69 -14.10
C SER A 292 -10.88 8.24 -15.14
N THR A 293 -10.38 8.66 -16.30
CA THR A 293 -11.21 9.09 -17.42
C THR A 293 -10.84 8.31 -18.68
N PHE A 294 -11.85 7.84 -19.40
CA PHE A 294 -11.69 7.26 -20.73
C PHE A 294 -12.98 7.42 -21.54
N ALA A 295 -12.85 7.42 -22.87
CA ALA A 295 -13.99 7.62 -23.75
C ALA A 295 -14.98 6.46 -23.69
N ASP A 296 -16.26 6.76 -23.87
CA ASP A 296 -17.34 5.76 -23.99
C ASP A 296 -17.01 4.68 -25.03
N ARG A 297 -16.34 5.03 -26.13
CA ARG A 297 -15.87 4.05 -27.11
C ARG A 297 -14.95 3.00 -26.48
N SER A 298 -13.97 3.42 -25.69
CA SER A 298 -13.08 2.51 -24.96
C SER A 298 -13.84 1.66 -23.94
N ALA A 299 -14.86 2.23 -23.29
CA ALA A 299 -15.74 1.50 -22.38
C ALA A 299 -16.52 0.39 -23.11
N HIS A 300 -17.06 0.67 -24.31
CA HIS A 300 -17.73 -0.33 -25.15
C HIS A 300 -16.77 -1.44 -25.62
N GLU A 301 -15.56 -1.07 -26.05
CA GLU A 301 -14.54 -2.02 -26.46
C GLU A 301 -14.12 -2.93 -25.30
N LEU A 302 -13.94 -2.37 -24.10
CA LEU A 302 -13.67 -3.13 -22.86
C LEU A 302 -14.84 -4.08 -22.54
N ALA A 303 -16.07 -3.59 -22.49
CA ALA A 303 -17.27 -4.37 -22.18
C ALA A 303 -17.49 -5.56 -23.13
N ALA A 304 -17.16 -5.38 -24.42
CA ALA A 304 -17.25 -6.43 -25.42
C ALA A 304 -16.14 -7.50 -25.30
N HIS A 305 -15.07 -7.23 -24.57
CA HIS A 305 -13.89 -8.08 -24.53
C HIS A 305 -14.11 -9.34 -23.65
N PRO A 306 -13.60 -10.53 -24.06
CA PRO A 306 -13.70 -11.75 -23.27
C PRO A 306 -13.12 -11.64 -21.85
N LEU A 307 -12.12 -10.77 -21.66
CA LEU A 307 -11.54 -10.47 -20.34
C LEU A 307 -12.62 -10.07 -19.33
N VAL A 308 -13.57 -9.20 -19.72
CA VAL A 308 -14.58 -8.71 -18.76
C VAL A 308 -15.50 -9.85 -18.30
N ARG A 309 -15.81 -10.80 -19.18
CA ARG A 309 -16.67 -11.96 -18.84
C ARG A 309 -16.04 -12.93 -17.86
N GLN A 310 -14.71 -12.97 -17.74
CA GLN A 310 -14.03 -13.82 -16.75
C GLN A 310 -13.77 -13.12 -15.40
N LEU A 311 -13.98 -11.80 -15.33
CA LEU A 311 -13.83 -11.05 -14.09
C LEU A 311 -14.93 -11.46 -13.11
N ARG A 312 -14.58 -11.45 -11.83
CA ARG A 312 -15.55 -11.46 -10.73
C ARG A 312 -15.95 -10.05 -10.34
N ARG A 313 -15.06 -9.07 -10.56
CA ARG A 313 -15.25 -7.69 -10.15
C ARG A 313 -14.60 -6.71 -11.11
N LEU A 314 -15.35 -5.66 -11.45
CA LEU A 314 -14.89 -4.52 -12.24
C LEU A 314 -15.18 -3.24 -11.46
N VAL A 315 -14.15 -2.53 -11.04
CA VAL A 315 -14.29 -1.30 -10.25
C VAL A 315 -14.10 -0.09 -11.16
N LEU A 316 -15.16 0.72 -11.29
CA LEU A 316 -15.22 1.96 -12.07
C LEU A 316 -15.62 3.14 -11.16
N LYS A 317 -15.12 3.14 -9.91
CA LYS A 317 -15.48 4.18 -8.94
C LYS A 317 -14.89 5.52 -9.38
N ASP A 318 -15.71 6.58 -9.37
CA ASP A 318 -15.30 7.93 -9.74
C ASP A 318 -14.70 8.02 -11.16
N VAL A 319 -15.21 7.18 -12.09
CA VAL A 319 -14.85 7.23 -13.52
C VAL A 319 -15.83 8.10 -14.29
N TRP A 320 -15.30 8.99 -15.14
CA TRP A 320 -16.12 9.81 -16.03
C TRP A 320 -16.56 9.02 -17.28
N LEU A 321 -17.83 8.61 -17.33
CA LEU A 321 -18.51 7.97 -18.47
C LEU A 321 -19.86 8.64 -18.68
N GLU A 322 -20.35 8.73 -19.93
CA GLU A 322 -21.71 9.25 -20.17
C GLU A 322 -22.77 8.22 -19.74
N SER A 323 -22.46 6.93 -19.86
CA SER A 323 -23.30 5.82 -19.43
C SER A 323 -22.47 4.60 -19.04
N ALA A 324 -22.94 3.85 -18.03
CA ALA A 324 -22.38 2.56 -17.65
C ALA A 324 -23.17 1.36 -18.22
N ALA A 325 -24.23 1.62 -19.01
CA ALA A 325 -25.16 0.59 -19.48
C ALA A 325 -24.50 -0.51 -20.32
N MET A 326 -23.35 -0.25 -20.94
CA MET A 326 -22.60 -1.28 -21.69
C MET A 326 -22.09 -2.41 -20.79
N PHE A 327 -21.99 -2.19 -19.47
CA PHE A 327 -21.54 -3.20 -18.50
C PHE A 327 -22.70 -3.99 -17.88
N ASP A 328 -23.97 -3.64 -18.19
CA ASP A 328 -25.14 -4.29 -17.62
C ASP A 328 -25.21 -5.77 -18.03
N GLY A 329 -25.42 -6.65 -17.06
CA GLY A 329 -25.60 -8.08 -17.29
C GLY A 329 -24.34 -8.86 -17.65
N LEU A 330 -23.13 -8.27 -17.56
CA LEU A 330 -21.88 -8.97 -17.90
C LEU A 330 -21.44 -10.00 -16.85
N GLY A 331 -21.98 -9.98 -15.63
CA GLY A 331 -21.68 -10.95 -14.57
C GLY A 331 -20.75 -10.47 -13.43
N PRO A 332 -19.71 -9.62 -13.67
CA PRO A 332 -18.92 -9.05 -12.59
C PRO A 332 -19.72 -8.11 -11.68
N GLU A 333 -19.32 -8.00 -10.42
CA GLU A 333 -19.75 -6.90 -9.56
C GLU A 333 -19.15 -5.58 -10.08
N VAL A 334 -20.00 -4.66 -10.55
CA VAL A 334 -19.59 -3.35 -11.08
C VAL A 334 -19.77 -2.27 -10.01
N ILE A 335 -18.68 -1.66 -9.54
CA ILE A 335 -18.75 -0.58 -8.53
C ILE A 335 -18.50 0.76 -9.20
N HIS A 336 -19.48 1.67 -9.14
CA HIS A 336 -19.38 3.03 -9.66
C HIS A 336 -19.88 4.05 -8.61
N THR A 337 -19.22 5.20 -8.53
CA THR A 337 -19.72 6.39 -7.81
C THR A 337 -19.75 7.55 -8.78
N HIS A 338 -20.88 8.26 -8.82
CA HIS A 338 -21.07 9.45 -9.64
C HIS A 338 -20.99 10.71 -8.72
N LEU A 339 -21.36 11.95 -9.10
CA LEU A 339 -21.55 13.17 -8.25
C LEU A 339 -22.91 13.87 -8.56
N ALA A 340 -23.43 14.68 -7.63
CA ALA A 340 -24.88 14.96 -7.44
C ALA A 340 -25.60 15.85 -8.50
N SER A 341 -25.01 16.16 -9.65
CA SER A 341 -25.65 16.98 -10.70
C SER A 341 -26.24 16.22 -11.89
N ALA A 342 -26.20 14.88 -11.91
CA ALA A 342 -26.91 14.02 -12.88
C ALA A 342 -27.10 12.59 -12.29
N PRO A 343 -28.07 11.79 -12.78
CA PRO A 343 -28.65 10.66 -12.03
C PRO A 343 -27.64 9.54 -11.78
N ARG A 344 -27.66 8.95 -10.58
CA ARG A 344 -26.78 7.85 -10.17
C ARG A 344 -27.52 6.53 -10.03
N TYR A 345 -26.94 5.46 -10.58
CA TYR A 345 -27.28 4.07 -10.30
C TYR A 345 -26.16 3.41 -9.47
N ARG A 346 -26.54 2.56 -8.52
CA ARG A 346 -25.65 1.62 -7.82
C ARG A 346 -26.00 0.23 -8.32
N HIS A 347 -25.26 -0.30 -9.28
CA HIS A 347 -25.45 -1.69 -9.72
C HIS A 347 -24.52 -2.62 -8.93
N VAL A 348 -24.93 -3.02 -7.73
CA VAL A 348 -24.38 -4.25 -7.13
C VAL A 348 -25.09 -5.40 -7.86
N ILE A 349 -24.45 -5.97 -8.88
CA ILE A 349 -24.90 -7.23 -9.45
C ILE A 349 -24.21 -8.34 -8.64
N GLY A 350 -25.02 -9.09 -7.91
CA GLY A 350 -24.71 -10.44 -7.43
C GLY A 350 -25.37 -11.46 -8.33
#